data_AF-A0A8U1H6Y2-F1
#
_entry.id   AF-A0A8U1H6Y2-F1
#
_cell.length_a   1.000
_cell.length_b   1.000
_cell.length_c   1.000
_cell.angle_alpha   90.00
_cell.angle_beta   90.00
_cell.angle_gamma   90.00
#
_symmetry.space_group_name_H-M   'P 1'
#
loop_
_entity.id
_entity.type
_entity.pdbx_description
1 polymer ?
#
loop_
_entity_poly.entity_id
_entity_poly.type
_entity_poly.pdbx_seq_one_letter_code
_entity_poly.pdbx_strand_id
1 'polypeptide(L)'
;MRVRYNDRGVKENFSSRKHKNIATLKQERTLLEDRGIDRYLSKDIAPYPEAPEFHLSKVAHVTTKGGLDGILKSGGFKGGEKSFLWCNLPVDDDDVIAAERRYLEKIFPDRTPEQRQMQQPFLSKFTTSPAFRKASRFGNFRFTFSLSDLLMMYSQQICDGKQPVLRVYETVVYKQEIMYTVLVHSPDDKEFEKYPVLGDGSDDDVCAYMRGNIVWRAQAMSKTHVFGLAIDEVNQNVGTEGGGNAWYMWDHVTLAFHLPEGQALHFDMEIVIKNLTTCDADEMFIGVKCRRKGHECVGTCPCGKCLVPLATADEIVEGISCDSKTNC
;
A
#
# COMPACT_ATOMS: atom_id res chain seq x y z
N MET A 1 6.73 6.74 18.06
CA MET A 1 5.56 6.90 17.14
C MET A 1 4.46 7.76 17.80
N ARG A 2 3.80 8.66 17.06
CA ARG A 2 2.63 9.44 17.54
C ARG A 2 1.33 8.70 17.22
N VAL A 3 0.20 9.15 17.78
CA VAL A 3 -1.15 8.60 17.51
C VAL A 3 -2.03 9.70 16.95
N ARG A 4 -2.85 9.38 15.95
CA ARG A 4 -3.98 10.21 15.52
C ARG A 4 -5.18 9.33 15.14
N TYR A 5 -6.32 9.95 14.93
CA TYR A 5 -7.45 9.32 14.25
C TYR A 5 -7.61 9.99 12.89
N ASN A 6 -7.76 9.21 11.84
CA ASN A 6 -8.14 9.75 10.53
C ASN A 6 -9.64 10.06 10.47
N ASP A 7 -10.08 10.64 9.37
CA ASP A 7 -11.48 11.03 9.15
C ASP A 7 -12.46 9.86 9.22
N ARG A 8 -11.98 8.63 9.00
CA ARG A 8 -12.76 7.39 9.14
C ARG A 8 -12.89 6.93 10.60
N GLY A 9 -12.31 7.67 11.55
CA GLY A 9 -12.29 7.33 12.97
C GLY A 9 -11.34 6.17 13.28
N VAL A 10 -10.35 5.92 12.42
CA VAL A 10 -9.41 4.80 12.58
C VAL A 10 -8.15 5.32 13.26
N LYS A 11 -7.71 4.60 14.29
CA LYS A 11 -6.48 4.90 15.01
C LYS A 11 -5.27 4.61 14.11
N GLU A 12 -4.42 5.61 13.94
CA GLU A 12 -3.18 5.56 13.16
C GLU A 12 -1.99 5.81 14.08
N ASN A 13 -0.95 4.98 13.94
CA ASN A 13 0.32 5.20 14.61
C ASN A 13 1.30 5.71 13.58
N PHE A 14 1.78 6.94 13.70
CA PHE A 14 2.53 7.54 12.61
C PHE A 14 3.87 8.13 13.06
N SER A 15 4.79 8.20 12.13
CA SER A 15 6.05 8.93 12.24
C SER A 15 6.22 9.83 11.03
N SER A 16 6.10 11.13 11.24
CA SER A 16 6.29 12.14 10.19
C SER A 16 7.77 12.24 9.78
N ARG A 17 8.00 12.63 8.51
CA ARG A 17 9.30 12.92 7.88
C ARG A 17 10.28 11.76 7.79
N LYS A 18 9.82 10.53 7.99
CA LYS A 18 10.66 9.33 7.96
C LYS A 18 9.89 8.14 7.41
N HIS A 19 10.58 7.30 6.64
CA HIS A 19 10.17 5.93 6.34
C HIS A 19 10.90 4.99 7.31
N LYS A 20 10.19 4.54 8.34
CA LYS A 20 10.74 3.67 9.38
C LYS A 20 10.64 2.23 8.95
N ASN A 21 11.78 1.68 8.55
CA ASN A 21 11.89 0.30 8.15
C ASN A 21 11.51 -0.66 9.31
N ILE A 22 11.17 -1.92 9.00
CA ILE A 22 10.69 -2.90 9.99
C ILE A 22 11.69 -3.10 11.13
N ALA A 23 13.00 -3.11 10.84
CA ALA A 23 14.04 -3.22 11.86
C ALA A 23 14.00 -2.04 12.86
N THR A 24 13.82 -0.82 12.36
CA THR A 24 13.66 0.39 13.19
C THR A 24 12.38 0.31 14.02
N LEU A 25 11.27 -0.16 13.43
CA LEU A 25 10.00 -0.36 14.16
C LEU A 25 10.12 -1.42 15.26
N LYS A 26 10.92 -2.48 15.05
CA LYS A 26 11.24 -3.48 16.07
C LYS A 26 12.07 -2.90 17.23
N GLN A 27 12.98 -1.96 16.95
CA GLN A 27 13.75 -1.27 18.00
C GLN A 27 12.88 -0.31 18.82
N GLU A 28 11.86 0.28 18.20
CA GLU A 28 10.88 1.14 18.87
C GLU A 28 9.71 0.36 19.52
N ARG A 29 9.87 -0.96 19.74
CA ARG A 29 8.80 -1.87 20.18
C ARG A 29 8.06 -1.38 21.42
N THR A 30 8.75 -0.84 22.41
CA THR A 30 8.11 -0.35 23.66
C THR A 30 7.04 0.71 23.41
N LEU A 31 7.16 1.51 22.34
CA LEU A 31 6.14 2.50 21.96
C LEU A 31 4.91 1.87 21.26
N LEU A 32 5.01 0.60 20.85
CA LEU A 32 4.00 -0.16 20.12
C LEU A 32 3.35 -1.27 20.98
N GLU A 33 3.99 -1.65 22.09
CA GLU A 33 3.49 -2.62 23.09
C GLU A 33 2.17 -2.17 23.73
N ASP A 34 2.11 -0.92 24.21
CA ASP A 34 0.87 -0.30 24.74
C ASP A 34 -0.28 -0.23 23.71
N ARG A 35 0.00 -0.61 22.46
CA ARG A 35 -0.91 -0.47 21.31
C ARG A 35 -1.29 -1.83 20.71
N GLY A 36 -0.77 -2.94 21.22
CA GLY A 36 -1.06 -4.31 20.77
C GLY A 36 -0.62 -4.60 19.33
N ILE A 37 0.34 -3.82 18.82
CA ILE A 37 0.96 -3.97 17.49
C ILE A 37 2.24 -4.81 17.59
N ASP A 38 2.92 -4.72 18.73
CA ASP A 38 4.09 -5.51 19.08
C ASP A 38 3.87 -7.01 18.82
N ARG A 39 2.67 -7.54 19.10
CA ARG A 39 2.34 -8.96 18.92
C ARG A 39 2.50 -9.48 17.48
N TYR A 40 2.51 -8.59 16.49
CA TYR A 40 2.76 -8.94 15.09
C TYR A 40 4.24 -8.77 14.76
N LEU A 41 4.85 -7.64 15.15
CA LEU A 41 6.29 -7.39 14.95
C LEU A 41 7.19 -8.37 15.73
N SER A 42 6.67 -8.99 16.79
CA SER A 42 7.39 -9.94 17.64
C SER A 42 7.29 -11.39 17.22
N LYS A 43 6.47 -11.71 16.21
CA LYS A 43 6.33 -13.08 15.75
C LYS A 43 7.64 -13.58 15.18
N ASP A 44 8.04 -14.74 15.67
CA ASP A 44 9.02 -15.56 15.00
C ASP A 44 8.37 -16.14 13.74
N ILE A 45 9.00 -15.89 12.60
CA ILE A 45 8.49 -16.28 11.28
C ILE A 45 9.60 -16.97 10.51
N ALA A 46 9.21 -17.91 9.65
CA ALA A 46 10.16 -18.56 8.75
C ALA A 46 10.89 -17.52 7.90
N PRO A 47 12.14 -17.79 7.49
CA PRO A 47 12.89 -16.92 6.59
C PRO A 47 12.06 -16.54 5.36
N TYR A 48 12.23 -15.33 4.86
CA TYR A 48 11.52 -14.83 3.70
C TYR A 48 12.44 -13.90 2.90
N PRO A 49 12.13 -13.59 1.63
CA PRO A 49 12.98 -12.72 0.82
C PRO A 49 13.15 -11.34 1.46
N GLU A 50 14.38 -11.00 1.83
CA GLU A 50 14.69 -9.73 2.45
C GLU A 50 14.83 -8.63 1.38
N ALA A 51 13.95 -7.64 1.42
CA ALA A 51 14.01 -6.43 0.60
C ALA A 51 14.08 -6.67 -0.94
N PRO A 52 13.27 -7.56 -1.55
CA PRO A 52 13.13 -7.59 -3.01
C PRO A 52 12.70 -6.22 -3.55
N GLU A 53 13.33 -5.79 -4.63
CA GLU A 53 13.14 -4.46 -5.21
C GLU A 53 12.07 -4.50 -6.30
N PHE A 54 10.96 -3.80 -6.06
CA PHE A 54 9.88 -3.57 -7.02
C PHE A 54 10.07 -2.21 -7.68
N HIS A 55 10.10 -2.18 -9.01
CA HIS A 55 10.24 -0.94 -9.79
C HIS A 55 8.87 -0.62 -10.40
N LEU A 56 8.10 0.20 -9.70
CA LEU A 56 6.69 0.43 -10.02
C LEU A 56 6.53 1.71 -10.83
N SER A 57 6.06 1.54 -12.07
CA SER A 57 5.79 2.63 -13.02
C SER A 57 4.32 3.01 -13.13
N LYS A 58 3.42 2.22 -12.50
CA LYS A 58 1.98 2.45 -12.51
C LYS A 58 1.53 3.02 -11.16
N VAL A 59 0.48 3.83 -11.22
CA VAL A 59 -0.20 4.42 -10.07
C VAL A 59 -1.68 4.20 -10.26
N ALA A 60 -2.37 3.86 -9.17
CA ALA A 60 -3.81 3.71 -9.16
C ALA A 60 -4.48 4.63 -8.13
N HIS A 61 -5.61 5.21 -8.52
CA HIS A 61 -6.57 5.80 -7.59
C HIS A 61 -7.79 4.91 -7.55
N VAL A 62 -8.20 4.49 -6.34
CA VAL A 62 -9.39 3.66 -6.16
C VAL A 62 -10.45 4.41 -5.37
N THR A 63 -11.69 4.32 -5.85
CA THR A 63 -12.81 5.06 -5.29
C THR A 63 -14.12 4.26 -5.35
N THR A 64 -15.12 4.78 -4.65
CA THR A 64 -16.50 4.24 -4.64
C THR A 64 -17.31 4.82 -5.79
N LYS A 65 -18.53 4.31 -6.00
CA LYS A 65 -19.45 4.86 -7.00
C LYS A 65 -19.66 6.38 -6.85
N GLY A 66 -19.84 6.86 -5.62
CA GLY A 66 -20.00 8.29 -5.37
C GLY A 66 -18.75 9.11 -5.72
N GLY A 67 -17.56 8.55 -5.50
CA GLY A 67 -16.32 9.21 -5.90
C GLY A 67 -16.10 9.19 -7.41
N LEU A 68 -16.46 8.11 -8.11
CA LEU A 68 -16.51 8.06 -9.57
C LEU A 68 -17.43 9.17 -10.10
N ASP A 69 -18.67 9.26 -9.61
CA ASP A 69 -19.62 10.27 -10.05
C ASP A 69 -19.11 11.69 -9.79
N GLY A 70 -18.43 11.90 -8.66
CA GLY A 70 -17.74 13.14 -8.34
C GLY A 70 -16.67 13.50 -9.37
N ILE A 71 -15.77 12.56 -9.69
CA ILE A 71 -14.69 12.74 -10.67
C ILE A 71 -15.25 13.06 -12.05
N LEU A 72 -16.26 12.31 -12.51
CA LEU A 72 -16.88 12.53 -13.82
C LEU A 72 -17.59 13.89 -13.88
N LYS A 73 -18.25 14.30 -12.79
CA LYS A 73 -18.95 15.60 -12.73
C LYS A 73 -17.98 16.79 -12.66
N SER A 74 -16.83 16.65 -11.97
CA SER A 74 -15.83 17.72 -11.89
C SER A 74 -14.80 17.71 -13.02
N GLY A 75 -14.81 16.70 -13.90
CA GLY A 75 -13.84 16.55 -14.97
C GLY A 75 -12.40 16.37 -14.45
N GLY A 76 -12.23 15.78 -13.27
CA GLY A 76 -10.92 15.71 -12.63
C GLY A 76 -10.94 15.22 -11.19
N PHE A 77 -9.74 14.99 -10.67
CA PHE A 77 -9.49 14.48 -9.32
C PHE A 77 -9.23 15.63 -8.36
N LYS A 78 -9.92 15.63 -7.22
CA LYS A 78 -9.77 16.64 -6.17
C LYS A 78 -9.02 16.09 -4.97
N GLY A 79 -8.30 16.96 -4.29
CA GLY A 79 -7.72 16.65 -2.99
C GLY A 79 -8.83 16.35 -1.97
N GLY A 80 -8.66 15.28 -1.21
CA GLY A 80 -9.51 14.97 -0.06
C GLY A 80 -8.98 15.63 1.20
N GLU A 81 -8.88 14.84 2.28
CA GLU A 81 -8.27 15.26 3.53
C GLU A 81 -6.85 15.82 3.27
N LYS A 82 -6.54 16.97 3.91
CA LYS A 82 -5.27 17.70 3.77
C LYS A 82 -4.93 18.04 2.31
N SER A 83 -5.94 18.18 1.47
CA SER A 83 -5.74 18.53 0.07
C SER A 83 -4.94 17.46 -0.68
N PHE A 84 -5.03 16.18 -0.28
CA PHE A 84 -4.30 15.09 -0.92
C PHE A 84 -5.17 14.23 -1.83
N LEU A 85 -4.67 13.98 -3.04
CA LEU A 85 -5.11 12.87 -3.88
C LEU A 85 -4.25 11.64 -3.57
N TRP A 86 -4.88 10.64 -2.96
CA TRP A 86 -4.24 9.40 -2.54
C TRP A 86 -4.22 8.37 -3.67
N CYS A 87 -3.05 7.81 -3.90
CA CYS A 87 -2.75 6.90 -4.99
C CYS A 87 -1.94 5.71 -4.47
N ASN A 88 -2.40 4.49 -4.74
CA ASN A 88 -1.62 3.29 -4.46
C ASN A 88 -0.72 2.92 -5.65
N LEU A 89 0.29 2.09 -5.40
CA LEU A 89 1.14 1.52 -6.45
C LEU A 89 0.68 0.09 -6.73
N PRO A 90 -0.10 -0.15 -7.79
CA PRO A 90 -0.48 -1.51 -8.16
C PRO A 90 0.77 -2.31 -8.55
N VAL A 91 0.84 -3.55 -8.07
CA VAL A 91 1.88 -4.52 -8.45
C VAL A 91 1.22 -5.59 -9.30
N ASP A 92 1.74 -5.81 -10.50
CA ASP A 92 1.28 -6.88 -11.38
C ASP A 92 2.24 -8.09 -11.39
N ASP A 93 1.83 -9.13 -12.13
CA ASP A 93 2.58 -10.39 -12.19
C ASP A 93 3.98 -10.18 -12.82
N ASP A 94 4.12 -9.23 -13.77
CA ASP A 94 5.40 -8.89 -14.39
C ASP A 94 6.32 -8.15 -13.42
N ASP A 95 5.77 -7.27 -12.57
CA ASP A 95 6.51 -6.60 -11.50
C ASP A 95 7.11 -7.61 -10.51
N VAL A 96 6.35 -8.65 -10.13
CA VAL A 96 6.81 -9.74 -9.25
C VAL A 96 7.91 -10.55 -9.92
N ILE A 97 7.73 -10.94 -11.18
CA ILE A 97 8.76 -11.67 -11.94
C ILE A 97 10.05 -10.84 -12.06
N ALA A 98 9.93 -9.54 -12.33
CA ALA A 98 11.08 -8.66 -12.44
C ALA A 98 11.78 -8.45 -11.10
N ALA A 99 11.03 -8.34 -10.00
CA ALA A 99 11.58 -8.25 -8.65
C ALA A 99 12.30 -9.53 -8.23
N GLU A 100 11.74 -10.70 -8.57
CA GLU A 100 12.38 -12.00 -8.31
C GLU A 100 13.71 -12.12 -9.05
N ARG A 101 13.74 -11.74 -10.33
CA ARG A 101 14.99 -11.73 -11.11
C ARG A 101 16.05 -10.86 -10.47
N ARG A 102 15.71 -9.61 -10.09
CA ARG A 102 16.64 -8.68 -9.41
C ARG A 102 17.13 -9.25 -8.09
N TYR A 103 16.23 -9.83 -7.30
CA TYR A 103 16.58 -10.47 -6.03
C TYR A 103 17.61 -11.59 -6.24
N LEU A 104 17.37 -12.45 -7.23
CA LEU A 104 18.28 -13.55 -7.54
C LEU A 104 19.62 -13.08 -8.12
N GLU A 105 19.63 -12.03 -8.95
CA GLU A 105 20.87 -11.41 -9.47
C GLU A 105 21.69 -10.77 -8.35
N LYS A 106 21.04 -10.26 -7.29
CA LYS A 106 21.72 -9.70 -6.12
C LYS A 106 22.42 -10.78 -5.29
N ILE A 107 21.76 -11.91 -5.03
CA ILE A 107 22.33 -12.97 -4.18
C ILE A 107 23.25 -13.94 -4.94
N PHE A 108 23.01 -14.13 -6.24
CA PHE A 108 23.78 -15.01 -7.13
C PHE A 108 24.10 -14.28 -8.45
N PRO A 109 25.10 -13.37 -8.46
CA PRO A 109 25.42 -12.55 -9.62
C PRO A 109 25.96 -13.36 -10.81
N ASP A 110 26.67 -14.46 -10.54
CA ASP A 110 27.43 -15.21 -11.54
C ASP A 110 26.68 -16.43 -12.12
N ARG A 111 25.35 -16.49 -12.01
CA ARG A 111 24.55 -17.61 -12.53
C ARG A 111 24.68 -17.77 -14.05
N THR A 112 24.85 -19.02 -14.51
CA THR A 112 24.83 -19.35 -15.93
C THR A 112 23.40 -19.25 -16.52
N PRO A 113 23.25 -19.14 -17.86
CA PRO A 113 21.94 -19.17 -18.50
C PRO A 113 21.10 -20.40 -18.12
N GLU A 114 21.72 -21.57 -18.00
CA GLU A 114 21.06 -22.83 -17.64
C GLU A 114 20.50 -22.77 -16.21
N GLN A 115 21.29 -22.26 -15.26
CA GLN A 115 20.84 -22.08 -13.87
C GLN A 115 19.65 -21.11 -13.79
N ARG A 116 19.70 -20.01 -14.56
CA ARG A 116 18.56 -19.05 -14.64
C ARG A 116 17.30 -19.69 -15.20
N GLN A 117 17.43 -20.62 -16.15
CA GLN A 117 16.30 -21.30 -16.77
C GLN A 117 15.69 -22.38 -15.85
N MET A 118 16.50 -23.03 -15.01
CA MET A 118 16.03 -24.05 -14.07
C MET A 118 15.31 -23.46 -12.84
N GLN A 119 15.63 -22.21 -12.49
CA GLN A 119 15.03 -21.48 -11.38
C GLN A 119 13.50 -21.46 -11.49
N GLN A 120 12.82 -22.01 -10.49
CA GLN A 120 11.37 -21.97 -10.39
C GLN A 120 10.90 -20.67 -9.72
N PRO A 121 9.75 -20.10 -10.13
CA PRO A 121 9.20 -18.93 -9.44
C PRO A 121 8.86 -19.24 -7.99
N PHE A 122 9.29 -18.37 -7.07
CA PHE A 122 9.08 -18.52 -5.62
C PHE A 122 8.50 -17.26 -4.98
N LEU A 123 8.81 -16.06 -5.49
CA LEU A 123 8.45 -14.79 -4.87
C LEU A 123 6.93 -14.60 -4.78
N SER A 124 6.20 -15.11 -5.77
CA SER A 124 4.72 -15.09 -5.79
C SER A 124 4.07 -15.80 -4.59
N LYS A 125 4.79 -16.73 -3.94
CA LYS A 125 4.34 -17.40 -2.70
C LYS A 125 4.39 -16.47 -1.48
N PHE A 126 5.19 -15.40 -1.55
CA PHE A 126 5.35 -14.42 -0.48
C PHE A 126 4.52 -13.14 -0.71
N THR A 127 4.06 -12.87 -1.94
CA THR A 127 3.28 -11.66 -2.30
C THR A 127 1.78 -11.85 -2.07
N THR A 128 1.39 -12.17 -0.82
CA THR A 128 0.00 -12.52 -0.48
C THR A 128 -0.78 -11.41 0.24
N SER A 129 -0.10 -10.34 0.64
CA SER A 129 -0.73 -9.20 1.29
C SER A 129 -1.65 -8.41 0.34
N PRO A 130 -2.56 -7.58 0.88
CA PRO A 130 -3.45 -6.76 0.07
C PRO A 130 -2.74 -5.85 -0.94
N ALA A 131 -1.47 -5.49 -0.72
CA ALA A 131 -0.70 -4.66 -1.65
C ALA A 131 -0.49 -5.32 -3.03
N PHE A 132 -0.48 -6.66 -3.07
CA PHE A 132 -0.26 -7.47 -4.29
C PHE A 132 -1.56 -8.02 -4.89
N ARG A 133 -2.72 -7.65 -4.33
CA ARG A 133 -4.02 -8.16 -4.79
C ARG A 133 -4.62 -7.24 -5.85
N LYS A 134 -5.28 -7.85 -6.83
CA LYS A 134 -6.07 -7.12 -7.83
C LYS A 134 -7.34 -6.53 -7.22
N ALA A 135 -7.89 -7.14 -6.18
CA ALA A 135 -9.01 -6.61 -5.40
C ALA A 135 -8.62 -5.35 -4.60
N SER A 136 -9.60 -4.55 -4.19
CA SER A 136 -9.37 -3.29 -3.50
C SER A 136 -10.14 -3.18 -2.19
N ARG A 137 -9.50 -2.55 -1.21
CA ARG A 137 -10.07 -2.26 0.12
C ARG A 137 -10.71 -0.88 0.23
N PHE A 138 -10.66 -0.08 -0.84
CA PHE A 138 -11.00 1.36 -0.82
C PHE A 138 -12.14 1.73 -1.77
N GLY A 139 -12.68 0.76 -2.50
CA GLY A 139 -13.69 0.95 -3.54
C GLY A 139 -13.48 -0.03 -4.69
N ASN A 140 -14.42 -0.02 -5.63
CA ASN A 140 -14.47 -0.96 -6.75
C ASN A 140 -14.19 -0.30 -8.10
N PHE A 141 -13.98 1.02 -8.15
CA PHE A 141 -13.60 1.76 -9.36
C PHE A 141 -12.15 2.19 -9.27
N ARG A 142 -11.32 1.71 -10.20
CA ARG A 142 -9.88 1.94 -10.23
C ARG A 142 -9.49 2.69 -11.50
N PHE A 143 -8.87 3.84 -11.31
CA PHE A 143 -8.17 4.56 -12.36
C PHE A 143 -6.69 4.22 -12.29
N THR A 144 -6.12 3.68 -13.37
CA THR A 144 -4.69 3.33 -13.41
C THR A 144 -3.97 4.16 -14.45
N PHE A 145 -2.88 4.81 -14.07
CA PHE A 145 -2.08 5.67 -14.95
C PHE A 145 -0.61 5.27 -14.91
N SER A 146 0.13 5.65 -15.96
CA SER A 146 1.58 5.76 -15.89
C SER A 146 1.96 6.84 -14.87
N LEU A 147 2.92 6.55 -14.00
CA LEU A 147 3.45 7.51 -13.02
C LEU A 147 4.08 8.71 -13.72
N SER A 148 4.84 8.47 -14.79
CA SER A 148 5.47 9.53 -15.58
C SER A 148 4.42 10.46 -16.19
N ASP A 149 3.35 9.90 -16.75
CA ASP A 149 2.27 10.71 -17.36
C ASP A 149 1.56 11.52 -16.27
N LEU A 150 1.27 10.90 -15.12
CA LEU A 150 0.63 11.57 -14.00
C LEU A 150 1.49 12.71 -13.44
N LEU A 151 2.80 12.50 -13.28
CA LEU A 151 3.74 13.53 -12.84
C LEU A 151 3.87 14.66 -13.87
N MET A 152 3.85 14.34 -15.17
CA MET A 152 3.87 15.34 -16.23
C MET A 152 2.61 16.21 -16.21
N MET A 153 1.43 15.59 -16.07
CA MET A 153 0.17 16.35 -15.95
C MET A 153 0.14 17.20 -14.69
N TYR A 154 0.60 16.66 -13.56
CA TYR A 154 0.71 17.40 -12.31
C TYR A 154 1.69 18.58 -12.44
N SER A 155 2.82 18.38 -13.12
CA SER A 155 3.78 19.43 -13.45
C SER A 155 3.13 20.58 -14.21
N GLN A 156 2.39 20.26 -15.28
CA GLN A 156 1.76 21.26 -16.15
C GLN A 156 0.62 22.02 -15.45
N GLN A 157 -0.21 21.33 -14.67
CA GLN A 157 -1.43 21.91 -14.11
C GLN A 157 -1.26 22.52 -12.72
N ILE A 158 -0.33 21.99 -11.91
CA ILE A 158 -0.18 22.33 -10.49
C ILE A 158 1.18 23.00 -10.20
N CYS A 159 2.22 22.71 -10.99
CA CYS A 159 3.58 23.22 -10.77
C CYS A 159 4.04 24.27 -11.78
N ASP A 160 3.13 24.85 -12.57
CA ASP A 160 3.45 25.82 -13.62
C ASP A 160 4.55 25.33 -14.59
N GLY A 161 4.51 24.03 -14.93
CA GLY A 161 5.49 23.35 -15.79
C GLY A 161 6.81 22.96 -15.12
N LYS A 162 7.00 23.24 -13.83
CA LYS A 162 8.18 22.81 -13.06
C LYS A 162 8.06 21.34 -12.67
N GLN A 163 9.21 20.68 -12.48
CA GLN A 163 9.23 19.30 -12.02
C GLN A 163 8.69 19.18 -10.59
N PRO A 164 7.73 18.27 -10.32
CA PRO A 164 7.20 18.05 -8.98
C PRO A 164 8.27 17.51 -8.04
N VAL A 165 8.17 17.83 -6.76
CA VAL A 165 9.11 17.33 -5.73
C VAL A 165 8.48 16.14 -5.00
N LEU A 166 9.23 15.04 -4.95
CA LEU A 166 8.87 13.86 -4.18
C LEU A 166 9.58 13.90 -2.82
N ARG A 167 8.83 13.71 -1.73
CA ARG A 167 9.35 13.78 -0.36
C ARG A 167 8.89 12.62 0.50
N VAL A 168 9.72 12.25 1.46
CA VAL A 168 9.39 11.31 2.54
C VAL A 168 8.39 11.97 3.48
N TYR A 169 7.10 11.61 3.37
CA TYR A 169 6.03 12.25 4.15
C TYR A 169 5.90 11.67 5.55
N GLU A 170 5.54 10.39 5.65
CA GLU A 170 5.40 9.69 6.93
C GLU A 170 5.39 8.16 6.76
N THR A 171 5.59 7.47 7.88
CA THR A 171 5.22 6.07 8.06
C THR A 171 3.94 6.01 8.87
N VAL A 172 2.95 5.26 8.41
CA VAL A 172 1.72 4.96 9.18
C VAL A 172 1.65 3.46 9.44
N VAL A 173 1.49 3.08 10.69
CA VAL A 173 1.34 1.69 11.14
C VAL A 173 -0.06 1.50 11.70
N TYR A 174 -0.80 0.63 11.05
CA TYR A 174 -2.08 0.12 11.51
C TYR A 174 -1.87 -1.20 12.27
N LYS A 175 -2.87 -2.09 12.29
CA LYS A 175 -2.80 -3.36 13.02
C LYS A 175 -1.74 -4.32 12.44
N GLN A 176 -1.78 -4.57 11.14
CA GLN A 176 -0.81 -5.44 10.42
C GLN A 176 -0.15 -4.74 9.23
N GLU A 177 -0.51 -3.50 8.97
CA GLU A 177 -0.16 -2.78 7.74
C GLU A 177 0.80 -1.65 8.08
N ILE A 178 1.91 -1.58 7.35
CA ILE A 178 2.87 -0.48 7.36
C ILE A 178 2.74 0.23 6.01
N MET A 179 2.30 1.48 6.05
CA MET A 179 2.17 2.32 4.87
C MET A 179 3.27 3.38 4.89
N TYR A 180 4.11 3.39 3.86
CA TYR A 180 5.09 4.44 3.62
C TYR A 180 4.50 5.45 2.64
N THR A 181 4.32 6.69 3.07
CA THR A 181 3.75 7.73 2.24
C THR A 181 4.84 8.58 1.60
N VAL A 182 4.81 8.66 0.28
CA VAL A 182 5.58 9.62 -0.52
C VAL A 182 4.65 10.78 -0.85
N LEU A 183 5.04 11.99 -0.46
CA LEU A 183 4.37 13.22 -0.85
C LEU A 183 4.87 13.67 -2.22
N VAL A 184 3.96 14.03 -3.11
CA VAL A 184 4.24 14.75 -4.35
C VAL A 184 3.65 16.15 -4.22
N HIS A 185 4.48 17.18 -4.36
CA HIS A 185 4.02 18.56 -4.23
C HIS A 185 4.72 19.52 -5.22
N SER A 186 4.14 20.70 -5.41
CA SER A 186 4.76 21.77 -6.20
C SER A 186 6.06 22.27 -5.54
N PRO A 187 7.14 22.51 -6.30
CA PRO A 187 8.39 23.05 -5.75
C PRO A 187 8.24 24.44 -5.12
N ASP A 188 7.19 25.19 -5.48
CA ASP A 188 6.91 26.51 -4.92
C ASP A 188 6.19 26.44 -3.56
N ASP A 189 5.66 25.26 -3.20
CA ASP A 189 5.02 25.04 -1.92
C ASP A 189 6.05 24.85 -0.80
N LYS A 190 6.15 25.89 0.04
CA LYS A 190 7.11 25.97 1.15
C LYS A 190 6.69 25.17 2.38
N GLU A 191 5.43 24.71 2.47
CA GLU A 191 4.94 23.97 3.65
C GLU A 191 5.74 22.67 3.87
N PHE A 192 6.20 22.08 2.77
CA PHE A 192 6.80 20.76 2.74
C PHE A 192 8.33 20.74 2.68
N GLU A 193 9.00 21.90 2.66
CA GLU A 193 10.47 21.98 2.58
C GLU A 193 11.19 21.23 3.71
N LYS A 194 10.54 21.16 4.88
CA LYS A 194 11.04 20.46 6.07
C LYS A 194 11.00 18.93 5.98
N TYR A 195 10.35 18.36 4.96
CA TYR A 195 10.31 16.91 4.73
C TYR A 195 11.52 16.51 3.87
N PRO A 196 12.20 15.39 4.15
CA PRO A 196 13.32 14.95 3.32
C PRO A 196 12.88 14.71 1.88
N VAL A 197 13.74 15.09 0.92
CA VAL A 197 13.56 14.70 -0.48
C VAL A 197 13.67 13.18 -0.56
N LEU A 198 12.82 12.56 -1.39
CA LEU A 198 12.89 11.13 -1.62
C LEU A 198 14.19 10.79 -2.36
N GLY A 199 14.91 9.77 -1.89
CA GLY A 199 16.18 9.35 -2.47
C GLY A 199 16.06 8.92 -3.93
N ASP A 200 17.19 8.92 -4.64
CA ASP A 200 17.30 8.53 -6.06
C ASP A 200 17.55 7.03 -6.28
N GLY A 201 17.63 6.26 -5.20
CA GLY A 201 17.85 4.81 -5.19
C GLY A 201 19.27 4.41 -4.81
N SER A 202 20.19 5.37 -4.65
CA SER A 202 21.58 5.11 -4.21
C SER A 202 21.69 4.62 -2.77
N ASP A 203 20.77 5.03 -1.90
CA ASP A 203 20.71 4.60 -0.50
C ASP A 203 19.79 3.37 -0.33
N ASP A 204 20.04 2.60 0.75
CA ASP A 204 19.24 1.43 1.17
C ASP A 204 17.89 1.80 1.82
N ASP A 205 17.33 2.94 1.44
CA ASP A 205 16.03 3.41 1.92
C ASP A 205 14.90 2.48 1.44
N VAL A 206 13.82 2.41 2.23
CA VAL A 206 12.63 1.59 1.96
C VAL A 206 12.02 1.89 0.59
N CYS A 207 12.02 3.17 0.19
CA CYS A 207 11.61 3.55 -1.14
C CYS A 207 12.38 4.74 -1.68
N ALA A 208 12.48 4.80 -3.00
CA ALA A 208 13.17 5.82 -3.76
C ALA A 208 12.41 6.13 -5.05
N TYR A 209 12.79 7.22 -5.74
CA TYR A 209 12.31 7.51 -7.09
C TYR A 209 13.48 7.49 -8.07
N MET A 210 13.46 6.53 -8.98
CA MET A 210 14.54 6.28 -9.93
C MET A 210 13.98 6.10 -11.34
N ARG A 211 14.42 6.96 -12.26
CA ARG A 211 14.14 6.85 -13.72
C ARG A 211 12.65 6.64 -14.03
N GLY A 212 11.76 7.40 -13.41
CA GLY A 212 10.31 7.31 -13.64
C GLY A 212 9.58 6.22 -12.85
N ASN A 213 10.28 5.51 -11.95
CA ASN A 213 9.70 4.44 -11.13
C ASN A 213 9.81 4.80 -9.65
N ILE A 214 8.80 4.40 -8.88
CA ILE A 214 9.01 4.20 -7.45
C ILE A 214 9.71 2.87 -7.27
N VAL A 215 10.91 2.91 -6.70
CA VAL A 215 11.60 1.71 -6.23
C VAL A 215 11.13 1.44 -4.82
N TRP A 216 10.47 0.31 -4.61
CA TRP A 216 10.05 -0.15 -3.29
C TRP A 216 10.81 -1.41 -2.91
N ARG A 217 11.53 -1.35 -1.78
CA ARG A 217 12.27 -2.46 -1.20
C ARG A 217 11.39 -3.13 -0.16
N ALA A 218 10.58 -4.09 -0.58
CA ALA A 218 9.52 -4.65 0.25
C ALA A 218 10.10 -5.42 1.44
N GLN A 219 9.73 -5.03 2.66
CA GLN A 219 10.30 -5.63 3.87
C GLN A 219 9.43 -6.73 4.45
N ALA A 220 8.16 -6.79 4.09
CA ALA A 220 7.27 -7.90 4.38
C ALA A 220 6.07 -7.92 3.42
N MET A 221 6.01 -8.93 2.56
CA MET A 221 5.03 -8.98 1.47
C MET A 221 3.78 -9.81 1.79
N SER A 222 3.81 -10.59 2.87
CA SER A 222 2.78 -11.57 3.22
C SER A 222 1.87 -11.08 4.34
N LYS A 223 0.55 -11.22 4.16
CA LYS A 223 -0.40 -11.06 5.28
C LYS A 223 -0.24 -12.20 6.29
N THR A 224 0.02 -13.39 5.78
CA THR A 224 0.21 -14.63 6.54
C THR A 224 1.41 -15.36 5.96
N HIS A 225 2.41 -15.64 6.79
CA HIS A 225 3.60 -16.39 6.40
C HIS A 225 3.28 -17.87 6.48
N VAL A 226 3.14 -18.50 5.31
CA VAL A 226 2.87 -19.94 5.11
C VAL A 226 4.10 -20.68 4.58
N PHE A 227 4.99 -19.97 3.91
CA PHE A 227 6.20 -20.52 3.29
C PHE A 227 7.45 -19.95 3.95
N GLY A 228 8.49 -20.77 4.05
CA GLY A 228 9.85 -20.36 4.33
C GLY A 228 10.65 -20.24 3.03
N LEU A 229 11.63 -19.32 3.00
CA LEU A 229 12.60 -19.20 1.93
C LEU A 229 13.69 -20.26 2.11
N ALA A 230 13.89 -21.07 1.08
CA ALA A 230 14.99 -22.03 1.03
C ALA A 230 16.01 -21.56 -0.01
N ILE A 231 17.28 -21.42 0.39
CA ILE A 231 18.37 -21.02 -0.49
C ILE A 231 19.35 -22.19 -0.61
N ASP A 232 19.55 -22.67 -1.84
CA ASP A 232 20.57 -23.65 -2.19
C ASP A 232 21.75 -22.91 -2.82
N GLU A 233 22.76 -22.61 -2.00
CA GLU A 233 23.96 -21.89 -2.44
C GLU A 233 24.80 -22.71 -3.43
N VAL A 234 24.80 -24.03 -3.32
CA VAL A 234 25.61 -24.92 -4.17
C VAL A 234 25.08 -24.91 -5.59
N ASN A 235 23.76 -25.04 -5.74
CA ASN A 235 23.10 -25.01 -7.04
C ASN A 235 22.67 -23.60 -7.48
N GLN A 236 22.90 -22.59 -6.64
CA GLN A 236 22.47 -21.19 -6.83
C GLN A 236 20.98 -21.07 -7.18
N ASN A 237 20.17 -21.82 -6.44
CA ASN A 237 18.73 -21.92 -6.66
C ASN A 237 17.98 -21.46 -5.40
N VAL A 238 16.85 -20.80 -5.59
CA VAL A 238 15.97 -20.39 -4.48
C VAL A 238 14.63 -21.08 -4.62
N GLY A 239 14.08 -21.53 -3.51
CA GLY A 239 12.78 -22.18 -3.48
C GLY A 239 11.98 -21.80 -2.25
N THR A 240 10.92 -22.56 -2.04
CA THR A 240 10.09 -22.47 -0.85
C THR A 240 10.08 -23.80 -0.13
N GLU A 241 10.11 -23.74 1.19
CA GLU A 241 9.86 -24.87 2.08
C GLU A 241 8.61 -24.64 2.93
N GLY A 242 8.18 -25.69 3.63
CA GLY A 242 7.06 -25.59 4.56
C GLY A 242 7.38 -24.58 5.65
N GLY A 243 6.56 -23.53 5.77
CA GLY A 243 6.65 -22.56 6.84
C GLY A 243 5.72 -22.89 8.00
N GLY A 244 5.52 -21.89 8.86
CA GLY A 244 4.46 -21.90 9.88
C GLY A 244 3.14 -21.34 9.34
N ASN A 245 2.22 -20.99 10.23
CA ASN A 245 1.07 -20.15 9.90
C ASN A 245 1.07 -18.95 10.85
N ALA A 246 1.86 -17.94 10.48
CA ALA A 246 2.09 -16.78 11.32
C ALA A 246 1.54 -15.51 10.67
N TRP A 247 0.70 -14.80 11.43
CA TRP A 247 0.24 -13.46 11.11
C TRP A 247 1.36 -12.47 11.43
N TYR A 248 1.93 -11.85 10.41
CA TYR A 248 2.99 -10.85 10.55
C TYR A 248 2.54 -9.49 10.00
N MET A 249 3.40 -8.49 10.13
CA MET A 249 3.21 -7.21 9.46
C MET A 249 3.46 -7.36 7.96
N TRP A 250 2.80 -6.55 7.15
CA TRP A 250 3.13 -6.36 5.74
C TRP A 250 3.22 -4.87 5.43
N ASP A 251 4.03 -4.52 4.45
CA ASP A 251 4.29 -3.15 4.07
C ASP A 251 3.85 -2.80 2.65
N HIS A 252 3.70 -1.50 2.37
CA HIS A 252 3.48 -0.97 1.02
C HIS A 252 3.81 0.52 0.93
N VAL A 253 3.95 1.01 -0.30
CA VAL A 253 4.18 2.43 -0.59
C VAL A 253 2.94 3.05 -1.24
N THR A 254 2.62 4.27 -0.82
CA THR A 254 1.50 5.06 -1.33
C THR A 254 1.96 6.46 -1.66
N LEU A 255 1.40 7.03 -2.73
CA LEU A 255 1.63 8.41 -3.14
C LEU A 255 0.49 9.32 -2.67
N ALA A 256 0.84 10.48 -2.13
CA ALA A 256 -0.09 11.54 -1.78
C ALA A 256 0.25 12.79 -2.61
N PHE A 257 -0.57 13.11 -3.61
CA PHE A 257 -0.40 14.30 -4.43
C PHE A 257 -1.08 15.48 -3.76
N HIS A 258 -0.32 16.52 -3.40
CA HIS A 258 -0.86 17.75 -2.86
C HIS A 258 -1.57 18.57 -3.96
N LEU A 259 -2.85 18.84 -3.77
CA LEU A 259 -3.66 19.66 -4.66
C LEU A 259 -4.12 20.87 -3.87
N PRO A 260 -3.49 22.05 -4.02
CA PRO A 260 -3.85 23.27 -3.29
C PRO A 260 -5.35 23.52 -3.27
N GLU A 261 -5.84 24.20 -2.24
CA GLU A 261 -7.28 24.41 -2.05
C GLU A 261 -7.95 24.99 -3.31
N GLY A 262 -9.05 24.36 -3.73
CA GLY A 262 -9.79 24.73 -4.95
C GLY A 262 -9.19 24.18 -6.25
N GLN A 263 -7.99 23.62 -6.24
CA GLN A 263 -7.40 22.98 -7.42
C GLN A 263 -7.84 21.52 -7.57
N ALA A 264 -7.83 21.07 -8.82
CA ALA A 264 -8.10 19.69 -9.20
C ALA A 264 -7.12 19.30 -10.31
N LEU A 265 -6.77 18.01 -10.37
CA LEU A 265 -6.03 17.46 -11.49
C LEU A 265 -7.02 17.04 -12.57
N HIS A 266 -7.05 17.81 -13.65
CA HIS A 266 -7.98 17.63 -14.76
C HIS A 266 -7.44 16.65 -15.81
N PHE A 267 -8.35 15.89 -16.40
CA PHE A 267 -8.04 14.92 -17.45
C PHE A 267 -9.10 15.02 -18.55
N ASP A 268 -8.69 14.80 -19.78
CA ASP A 268 -9.65 14.54 -20.85
C ASP A 268 -10.50 13.32 -20.49
N MET A 269 -11.81 13.46 -20.64
CA MET A 269 -12.75 12.42 -20.22
C MET A 269 -12.51 11.08 -20.92
N GLU A 270 -12.02 11.12 -22.17
CA GLU A 270 -11.60 9.92 -22.89
C GLU A 270 -10.45 9.19 -22.19
N ILE A 271 -9.47 9.93 -21.66
CA ILE A 271 -8.35 9.38 -20.89
C ILE A 271 -8.86 8.81 -19.57
N VAL A 272 -9.76 9.51 -18.87
CA VAL A 272 -10.36 9.03 -17.61
C VAL A 272 -11.08 7.69 -17.83
N ILE A 273 -11.93 7.61 -18.86
CA ILE A 273 -12.70 6.42 -19.17
C ILE A 273 -11.79 5.27 -19.61
N LYS A 274 -10.80 5.55 -20.47
CA LYS A 274 -9.85 4.54 -20.96
C LYS A 274 -9.05 3.89 -19.83
N ASN A 275 -8.75 4.65 -18.77
CA ASN A 275 -7.98 4.17 -17.62
C ASN A 275 -8.84 3.65 -16.47
N LEU A 276 -10.18 3.69 -16.60
CA LEU A 276 -11.11 3.21 -15.60
C LEU A 276 -11.36 1.70 -15.76
N THR A 277 -11.19 0.98 -14.66
CA THR A 277 -11.51 -0.44 -14.55
C THR A 277 -12.33 -0.68 -13.29
N THR A 278 -13.05 -1.81 -13.26
CA THR A 278 -13.64 -2.31 -12.02
C THR A 278 -12.71 -3.32 -11.35
N CYS A 279 -12.79 -3.41 -10.03
CA CYS A 279 -12.09 -4.42 -9.25
C CYS A 279 -12.98 -4.96 -8.15
N ASP A 280 -12.73 -6.20 -7.74
CA ASP A 280 -13.45 -6.83 -6.64
C ASP A 280 -13.18 -6.07 -5.33
N ALA A 281 -14.17 -6.09 -4.44
CA ALA A 281 -13.98 -5.62 -3.08
C ALA A 281 -13.22 -6.68 -2.29
N ASP A 282 -12.07 -6.32 -1.74
CA ASP A 282 -11.37 -7.13 -0.74
C ASP A 282 -11.94 -6.82 0.66
N GLU A 283 -11.72 -7.72 1.61
CA GLU A 283 -12.07 -7.47 3.00
C GLU A 283 -11.45 -6.16 3.47
N MET A 284 -12.31 -5.20 3.83
CA MET A 284 -11.89 -3.91 4.36
C MET A 284 -11.14 -4.09 5.67
N PHE A 285 -9.82 -4.25 5.61
CA PHE A 285 -8.99 -4.26 6.81
C PHE A 285 -8.68 -2.84 7.29
N ILE A 286 -9.66 -1.96 7.43
CA ILE A 286 -9.45 -0.69 8.14
C ILE A 286 -10.71 -0.48 8.93
N GLY A 287 -10.59 -0.43 10.26
CA GLY A 287 -11.70 -0.41 11.22
C GLY A 287 -12.72 0.69 10.95
N VAL A 288 -13.56 0.50 9.94
CA VAL A 288 -14.80 1.23 9.74
C VAL A 288 -15.64 0.86 10.95
N LYS A 289 -15.58 1.70 11.97
CA LYS A 289 -16.71 1.81 12.87
C LYS A 289 -17.86 2.26 11.98
N CYS A 290 -18.85 1.40 11.79
CA CYS A 290 -20.16 1.87 11.40
C CYS A 290 -20.55 2.97 12.40
N ARG A 291 -20.44 4.25 11.99
CA ARG A 291 -20.98 5.36 12.76
C ARG A 291 -22.49 5.17 12.71
N ARG A 292 -23.10 4.64 13.78
CA ARG A 292 -24.52 4.87 14.05
C ARG A 292 -24.70 6.36 14.29
N LYS A 293 -24.89 7.14 13.23
CA LYS A 293 -25.78 8.30 13.31
C LYS A 293 -27.15 7.78 12.90
N GLY A 294 -28.16 8.12 13.70
CA GLY A 294 -29.50 7.55 13.62
C GLY A 294 -29.98 7.38 12.18
N HIS A 295 -30.46 6.16 11.90
CA HIS A 295 -31.31 5.78 10.78
C HIS A 295 -30.85 6.25 9.39
N GLU A 296 -30.06 5.40 8.71
CA GLU A 296 -30.31 4.85 7.35
C GLU A 296 -29.02 4.17 6.85
N CYS A 297 -29.09 2.85 6.57
CA CYS A 297 -28.02 2.12 5.88
C CYS A 297 -27.92 2.66 4.43
N VAL A 298 -27.03 3.61 4.14
CA VAL A 298 -26.75 4.04 2.74
C VAL A 298 -25.69 3.11 2.15
N GLY A 299 -26.09 1.89 1.78
CA GLY A 299 -25.26 0.94 1.04
C GLY A 299 -25.24 -0.48 1.65
N THR A 300 -25.21 -1.48 0.78
CA THR A 300 -25.16 -2.89 1.13
C THR A 300 -23.78 -3.31 1.61
N CYS A 301 -23.69 -3.89 2.82
CA CYS A 301 -22.57 -4.75 3.22
C CYS A 301 -22.47 -5.92 2.23
N PRO A 302 -21.26 -6.34 1.80
CA PRO A 302 -21.08 -7.55 0.99
C PRO A 302 -21.65 -8.83 1.64
N CYS A 303 -21.93 -8.77 2.95
CA CYS A 303 -22.50 -9.84 3.77
C CYS A 303 -24.03 -9.94 3.75
N GLY A 304 -24.76 -9.03 3.09
CA GLY A 304 -26.22 -9.07 2.98
C GLY A 304 -27.01 -8.90 4.29
N LYS A 305 -26.36 -8.65 5.44
CA LYS A 305 -27.01 -8.47 6.75
C LYS A 305 -26.77 -7.05 7.27
N CYS A 306 -27.73 -6.13 7.12
CA CYS A 306 -27.87 -5.02 8.10
C CYS A 306 -28.48 -5.66 9.36
N LEU A 307 -27.72 -5.72 10.46
CA LEU A 307 -28.24 -6.07 11.78
C LEU A 307 -28.13 -4.87 12.70
N VAL A 308 -29.25 -4.20 12.91
CA VAL A 308 -29.57 -3.46 14.14
C VAL A 308 -31.05 -3.74 14.39
N PRO A 309 -31.53 -4.15 15.60
CA PRO A 309 -31.01 -3.79 16.91
C PRO A 309 -30.86 -4.96 17.91
N LEU A 310 -29.96 -4.79 18.89
CA LEU A 310 -30.31 -5.11 20.27
C LEU A 310 -29.71 -4.00 21.14
N ALA A 311 -30.59 -3.44 21.97
CA ALA A 311 -30.27 -2.44 22.94
C ALA A 311 -29.38 -3.02 24.05
N THR A 312 -28.71 -2.10 24.73
CA THR A 312 -28.04 -2.23 26.04
C THR A 312 -26.74 -3.04 26.12
N ALA A 313 -25.77 -2.39 26.78
CA ALA A 313 -24.59 -2.92 27.46
C ALA A 313 -23.38 -3.33 26.60
N ASP A 314 -22.35 -2.48 26.68
CA ASP A 314 -21.01 -2.80 27.17
C ASP A 314 -20.53 -4.25 27.02
N GLU A 315 -19.67 -4.51 26.04
CA GLU A 315 -18.39 -5.24 26.19
C GLU A 315 -17.67 -5.37 24.84
N ILE A 316 -16.34 -5.39 24.91
CA ILE A 316 -15.45 -5.69 23.79
C ILE A 316 -15.62 -7.17 23.45
N VAL A 317 -16.03 -7.49 22.21
CA VAL A 317 -15.96 -8.86 21.70
C VAL A 317 -14.95 -8.92 20.56
N GLU A 318 -13.85 -9.62 20.82
CA GLU A 318 -12.90 -10.07 19.83
C GLU A 318 -13.57 -11.00 18.80
N GLY A 319 -13.18 -10.85 17.53
CA GLY A 319 -13.22 -11.91 16.53
C GLY A 319 -14.59 -12.39 16.06
N ILE A 320 -14.99 -11.96 14.87
CA ILE A 320 -15.78 -12.83 13.98
C ILE A 320 -15.13 -12.76 12.59
N SER A 321 -14.44 -13.85 12.23
CA SER A 321 -14.15 -14.24 10.86
C SER A 321 -15.48 -14.57 10.19
N CYS A 322 -15.77 -13.97 9.04
CA CYS A 322 -16.82 -14.49 8.17
C CYS A 322 -16.26 -15.74 7.49
N ASP A 323 -16.24 -16.86 8.19
CA ASP A 323 -15.98 -18.16 7.56
C ASP A 323 -17.14 -18.46 6.62
N SER A 324 -16.82 -18.64 5.33
CA SER A 324 -17.74 -18.99 4.24
C SER A 324 -18.30 -20.42 4.33
N LYS A 325 -18.41 -20.96 5.54
CA LYS A 325 -18.92 -22.31 5.82
C LYS A 325 -19.96 -22.30 6.92
N THR A 326 -21.12 -21.75 6.62
CA THR A 326 -22.37 -22.21 7.26
C THR A 326 -23.47 -22.20 6.21
N ASN A 327 -23.91 -23.40 5.84
CA ASN A 327 -25.12 -23.63 5.07
C ASN A 327 -26.30 -22.93 5.73
N CYS A 328 -27.00 -22.12 4.95
CA CYS A 328 -28.45 -21.94 5.02
C CYS A 328 -28.93 -21.86 3.57
#